data_AF-A0A9E4N5Q4-F1
#
_entry.id   AF-A0A9E4N5Q4-F1
#
_cell.length_a   1.000
_cell.length_b   1.000
_cell.length_c   1.000
_cell.angle_alpha   90.00
_cell.angle_beta   90.00
_cell.angle_gamma   90.00
#
_symmetry.space_group_name_H-M   'P 1'
#
loop_
_entity.id
_entity.type
_entity.pdbx_description
1 polymer ?
#
loop_
_entity_poly.entity_id
_entity_poly.type
_entity_poly.pdbx_seq_one_letter_code
_entity_poly.pdbx_strand_id
1 'polypeptide(L)'
;MKSRRFDTEAVLKKILQHDKEGFSSFYERYRGRVYRFIVRQYGTSEYGKAAYYSTWRHLVVAGVDSKTPKDLKLSFFQYLGTSVGSLMAAQRLQEQTNYLPRDIEQDENWSLALIEHMKQLGDDQKRYFLFKHEIGISEAAIARTFSVKRKAVHSCIDAAEETLKSSLHEAGMPHKLSLEKVYRESRVVKPPHSWDKEILESFDMWIRQTDGPASRAVKPEEPQSGEGLAGKWHQLRDQVKNKLSSLNRKSPAKQSRDRKLSSSHN
;
A
#
# COMPACT_ATOMS: atom_id res chain seq x y z
N MET A 1 29.92 -22.65 18.84
CA MET A 1 29.73 -22.13 17.46
C MET A 1 29.17 -20.72 17.53
N LYS A 2 29.92 -19.70 17.08
CA LYS A 2 29.42 -18.30 17.03
C LYS A 2 28.41 -18.19 15.89
N SER A 3 27.14 -17.92 16.21
CA SER A 3 26.09 -17.68 15.21
C SER A 3 26.51 -16.53 14.29
N ARG A 4 26.81 -16.84 13.03
CA ARG A 4 27.20 -15.84 12.02
C ARG A 4 25.98 -14.96 11.79
N ARG A 5 26.10 -13.66 12.09
CA ARG A 5 25.02 -12.68 11.89
C ARG A 5 24.56 -12.74 10.43
N PHE A 6 23.24 -12.84 10.20
CA PHE A 6 22.68 -12.85 8.85
C PHE A 6 23.11 -11.60 8.09
N ASP A 7 23.86 -11.78 7.01
CA ASP A 7 24.36 -10.70 6.17
C ASP A 7 23.40 -10.46 5.00
N THR A 8 22.50 -9.49 5.19
CA THR A 8 21.50 -9.14 4.19
C THR A 8 22.13 -8.66 2.88
N GLU A 9 23.28 -7.98 2.93
CA GLU A 9 23.91 -7.41 1.73
C GLU A 9 24.54 -8.50 0.87
N ALA A 10 25.21 -9.46 1.49
CA ALA A 10 25.73 -10.64 0.80
C ALA A 10 24.60 -11.48 0.16
N VAL A 11 23.49 -11.66 0.85
CA VAL A 11 22.33 -12.40 0.33
C VAL A 11 21.68 -11.67 -0.84
N LEU A 12 21.51 -10.34 -0.76
CA LEU A 12 20.99 -9.54 -1.88
C LEU A 12 21.95 -9.56 -3.09
N LYS A 13 23.26 -9.59 -2.86
CA LYS A 13 24.25 -9.75 -3.94
C LYS A 13 24.09 -11.08 -4.69
N LYS A 14 23.77 -12.17 -3.98
CA LYS A 14 23.41 -13.45 -4.61
C LYS A 14 22.14 -13.32 -5.46
N ILE A 15 21.12 -12.62 -4.98
CA ILE A 15 19.88 -12.40 -5.75
C ILE A 15 20.14 -11.62 -7.04
N LEU A 16 21.03 -10.62 -7.00
CA LEU A 16 21.47 -9.89 -8.21
C LEU A 16 22.18 -10.80 -9.24
N GLN A 17 22.74 -11.91 -8.78
CA GLN A 17 23.35 -12.93 -9.63
C GLN A 17 22.36 -14.03 -10.03
N HIS A 18 21.07 -13.81 -9.77
CA HIS A 18 19.99 -14.78 -10.00
C HIS A 18 20.19 -16.13 -9.29
N ASP A 19 20.87 -16.10 -8.14
CA ASP A 19 21.08 -17.28 -7.30
C ASP A 19 19.84 -17.57 -6.42
N LYS A 20 19.24 -18.74 -6.65
CA LYS A 20 18.07 -19.27 -5.91
C LYS A 20 18.34 -19.46 -4.42
N GLU A 21 19.57 -19.79 -4.03
CA GLU A 21 19.94 -19.93 -2.62
C GLU A 21 19.91 -18.56 -1.92
N GLY A 22 20.38 -17.52 -2.59
CA GLY A 22 20.28 -16.13 -2.13
C GLY A 22 18.82 -15.72 -1.91
N PHE A 23 17.97 -15.99 -2.91
CA PHE A 23 16.53 -15.71 -2.80
C PHE A 23 15.90 -16.47 -1.64
N SER A 24 16.11 -17.78 -1.55
CA SER A 24 15.53 -18.65 -0.50
C SER A 24 15.97 -18.20 0.90
N SER A 25 17.24 -17.82 1.06
CA SER A 25 17.78 -17.31 2.34
C SER A 25 17.15 -15.99 2.74
N PHE A 26 16.93 -15.08 1.79
CA PHE A 26 16.25 -13.82 2.04
C PHE A 26 14.77 -14.06 2.38
N TYR A 27 14.11 -14.94 1.61
CA TYR A 27 12.72 -15.32 1.82
C TYR A 27 12.50 -15.85 3.24
N GLU A 28 13.24 -16.87 3.67
CA GLU A 28 13.09 -17.44 5.01
C GLU A 28 13.29 -16.41 6.13
N ARG A 29 14.21 -15.47 5.93
CA ARG A 29 14.46 -14.41 6.92
C ARG A 29 13.31 -13.41 7.03
N TYR A 30 12.66 -13.07 5.92
CA TYR A 30 11.73 -11.95 5.84
C TYR A 30 10.26 -12.35 5.59
N ARG A 31 9.95 -13.60 5.22
CA ARG A 31 8.61 -14.09 4.85
C ARG A 31 7.54 -13.73 5.87
N GLY A 32 7.79 -13.97 7.15
CA GLY A 32 6.85 -13.63 8.21
C GLY A 32 6.57 -12.12 8.34
N ARG A 33 7.58 -11.27 8.13
CA ARG A 33 7.44 -9.80 8.23
C ARG A 33 6.68 -9.25 7.03
N VAL A 34 7.05 -9.69 5.83
CA VAL A 34 6.40 -9.28 4.57
C VAL A 34 4.96 -9.78 4.55
N TYR A 35 4.71 -11.01 4.98
CA TYR A 35 3.38 -11.57 5.07
C TYR A 35 2.49 -10.73 6.00
N ARG A 36 2.92 -10.48 7.25
CA ARG A 36 2.15 -9.67 8.20
C ARG A 36 1.96 -8.22 7.74
N PHE A 37 2.96 -7.64 7.09
CA PHE A 37 2.84 -6.31 6.47
C PHE A 37 1.69 -6.27 5.45
N ILE A 38 1.58 -7.31 4.62
CA ILE A 38 0.57 -7.39 3.55
C ILE A 38 -0.80 -7.73 4.12
N VAL A 39 -0.94 -8.80 4.91
CA VAL A 39 -2.28 -9.22 5.38
C VAL A 39 -2.91 -8.25 6.38
N ARG A 40 -2.12 -7.43 7.08
CA ARG A 40 -2.67 -6.37 7.95
C ARG A 40 -3.16 -5.14 7.20
N GLN A 41 -2.83 -5.03 5.92
CA GLN A 41 -3.34 -3.98 5.06
C GLN A 41 -4.47 -4.48 4.15
N TYR A 42 -4.37 -5.74 3.66
CA TYR A 42 -5.23 -6.24 2.59
C TYR A 42 -5.98 -7.52 2.93
N GLY A 43 -5.75 -8.08 4.13
CA GLY A 43 -6.36 -9.34 4.52
C GLY A 43 -5.72 -10.56 3.86
N THR A 44 -6.40 -11.69 3.94
CA THR A 44 -5.91 -13.00 3.47
C THR A 44 -6.60 -13.52 2.22
N SER A 45 -7.48 -12.73 1.61
CA SER A 45 -8.09 -13.04 0.32
C SER A 45 -7.07 -13.20 -0.80
N GLU A 46 -7.57 -13.56 -1.98
CA GLU A 46 -6.79 -13.58 -3.22
C GLU A 46 -6.05 -12.27 -3.49
N TYR A 47 -6.54 -11.12 -3.02
CA TYR A 47 -5.83 -9.84 -3.13
C TYR A 47 -4.57 -9.82 -2.25
N GLY A 48 -4.69 -10.21 -0.98
CA GLY A 48 -3.55 -10.33 -0.08
C GLY A 48 -2.53 -11.35 -0.61
N LYS A 49 -3.00 -12.47 -1.15
CA LYS A 49 -2.17 -13.47 -1.80
C LYS A 49 -1.43 -12.91 -3.01
N ALA A 50 -2.14 -12.24 -3.91
CA ALA A 50 -1.57 -11.65 -5.12
C ALA A 50 -0.54 -10.57 -4.79
N ALA A 51 -0.81 -9.72 -3.79
CA ALA A 51 0.14 -8.70 -3.31
C ALA A 51 1.39 -9.33 -2.68
N TYR A 52 1.24 -10.43 -1.93
CA TYR A 52 2.37 -11.19 -1.38
C TYR A 52 3.22 -11.78 -2.50
N TYR A 53 2.60 -12.44 -3.46
CA TYR A 53 3.28 -13.04 -4.60
C TYR A 53 3.99 -12.01 -5.47
N SER A 54 3.31 -10.93 -5.83
CA SER A 54 3.86 -9.86 -6.68
C SER A 54 5.06 -9.18 -6.04
N THR A 55 5.05 -9.00 -4.70
CA THR A 55 6.16 -8.39 -3.97
C THR A 55 7.42 -9.25 -4.02
N TRP A 56 7.29 -10.56 -3.85
CA TRP A 56 8.42 -11.49 -3.98
C TRP A 56 8.91 -11.62 -5.41
N ARG A 57 7.99 -11.66 -6.38
CA ARG A 57 8.34 -11.60 -7.81
C ARG A 57 9.14 -10.35 -8.13
N HIS A 58 8.72 -9.20 -7.61
CA HIS A 58 9.43 -7.92 -7.83
C HIS A 58 10.88 -7.97 -7.35
N LEU A 59 11.15 -8.58 -6.19
CA LEU A 59 12.53 -8.74 -5.70
C LEU A 59 13.42 -9.50 -6.71
N VAL A 60 12.86 -10.49 -7.38
CA VAL A 60 13.60 -11.30 -8.36
C VAL A 60 13.77 -10.54 -9.67
N VAL A 61 12.68 -9.97 -10.19
CA VAL A 61 12.67 -9.24 -11.47
C VAL A 61 13.50 -7.97 -11.40
N ALA A 62 13.34 -7.16 -10.35
CA ALA A 62 14.12 -5.94 -10.16
C ALA A 62 15.62 -6.21 -9.97
N GLY A 63 16.01 -7.46 -9.69
CA GLY A 63 17.42 -7.87 -9.66
C GLY A 63 18.12 -7.70 -11.00
N VAL A 64 17.38 -7.68 -12.11
CA VAL A 64 17.91 -7.44 -13.46
C VAL A 64 18.30 -5.98 -13.67
N ASP A 65 17.48 -5.04 -13.20
CA ASP A 65 17.69 -3.60 -13.40
C ASP A 65 18.55 -2.97 -12.30
N SER A 66 18.64 -3.62 -11.14
CA SER A 66 19.35 -3.10 -9.97
C SER A 66 20.86 -3.29 -10.10
N LYS A 67 21.62 -2.22 -9.94
CA LYS A 67 23.09 -2.26 -10.01
C LYS A 67 23.75 -2.67 -8.69
N THR A 68 23.08 -2.40 -7.57
CA THR A 68 23.65 -2.66 -6.24
C THR A 68 22.63 -3.31 -5.30
N PRO A 69 23.09 -4.05 -4.26
CA PRO A 69 22.21 -4.60 -3.24
C PRO A 69 21.35 -3.53 -2.54
N LYS A 70 21.87 -2.31 -2.40
CA LYS A 70 21.16 -1.19 -1.78
C LYS A 70 20.00 -0.72 -2.65
N ASP A 71 20.20 -0.63 -3.96
CA ASP A 71 19.16 -0.26 -4.92
C ASP A 71 18.07 -1.31 -4.97
N LEU A 72 18.44 -2.59 -5.02
CA LEU A 72 17.49 -3.70 -4.99
C LEU A 72 16.63 -3.68 -3.71
N LYS A 73 17.27 -3.46 -2.56
CA LYS A 73 16.57 -3.37 -1.28
C LYS A 73 15.61 -2.18 -1.22
N LEU A 74 16.04 -1.03 -1.73
CA LEU A 74 15.20 0.17 -1.80
C LEU A 74 14.00 -0.07 -2.71
N SER A 75 14.24 -0.61 -3.92
CA SER A 75 13.21 -0.97 -4.89
C SER A 75 12.21 -1.96 -4.31
N PHE A 76 12.68 -2.98 -3.59
CA PHE A 76 11.82 -3.94 -2.90
C PHE A 76 10.92 -3.27 -1.85
N PHE A 77 11.46 -2.39 -1.02
CA PHE A 77 10.65 -1.68 -0.01
C PHE A 77 9.71 -0.65 -0.63
N GLN A 78 10.12 0.01 -1.70
CA GLN A 78 9.25 0.90 -2.46
C GLN A 78 8.07 0.12 -3.01
N TYR A 79 8.33 -1.00 -3.70
CA TYR A 79 7.30 -1.87 -4.24
C TYR A 79 6.39 -2.40 -3.13
N LEU A 80 6.93 -2.93 -2.03
CA LEU A 80 6.14 -3.40 -0.90
C LEU A 80 5.18 -2.33 -0.36
N GLY A 81 5.60 -1.06 -0.36
CA GLY A 81 4.77 0.05 0.10
C GLY A 81 3.80 0.63 -0.92
N THR A 82 4.04 0.45 -2.23
CA THR A 82 3.27 1.07 -3.33
C THR A 82 2.45 0.10 -4.15
N SER A 83 2.87 -1.16 -4.28
CA SER A 83 2.24 -2.23 -5.10
C SER A 83 0.78 -2.48 -4.76
N VAL A 84 0.35 -1.90 -3.65
CA VAL A 84 -0.98 -2.08 -3.11
C VAL A 84 -1.74 -0.78 -2.88
N GLY A 85 -1.16 0.37 -3.24
CA GLY A 85 -1.89 1.63 -3.33
C GLY A 85 -2.77 1.72 -4.59
N SER A 86 -2.34 1.12 -5.71
CA SER A 86 -3.07 1.24 -6.99
C SER A 86 -4.27 0.30 -7.14
N LEU A 87 -4.29 -0.83 -6.41
CA LEU A 87 -5.41 -1.78 -6.40
C LEU A 87 -6.50 -1.44 -5.36
N MET A 88 -6.15 -0.63 -4.35
CA MET A 88 -7.02 -0.28 -3.21
C MET A 88 -8.06 0.81 -3.48
N ALA A 89 -8.02 1.48 -4.63
CA ALA A 89 -9.06 2.46 -4.97
C ALA A 89 -10.43 1.79 -5.25
N ALA A 90 -10.47 0.49 -5.56
CA ALA A 90 -11.67 -0.17 -6.08
C ALA A 90 -12.37 -1.14 -5.11
N GLN A 91 -11.73 -1.62 -4.04
CA GLN A 91 -12.27 -2.76 -3.25
C GLN A 91 -11.99 -2.68 -1.74
N ARG A 92 -12.26 -1.54 -1.12
CA ARG A 92 -12.27 -1.41 0.36
C ARG A 92 -13.46 -2.09 1.06
N LEU A 93 -14.28 -2.87 0.34
CA LEU A 93 -15.39 -3.60 0.94
C LEU A 93 -15.05 -5.09 1.07
N GLN A 94 -15.23 -5.58 2.28
CA GLN A 94 -15.41 -7.00 2.66
C GLN A 94 -14.16 -7.89 2.74
N GLU A 95 -13.39 -7.67 3.81
CA GLU A 95 -13.05 -8.82 4.65
C GLU A 95 -13.62 -8.57 6.05
N GLN A 96 -14.88 -8.99 6.22
CA GLN A 96 -15.48 -9.09 7.55
C GLN A 96 -14.81 -10.27 8.24
N THR A 97 -14.10 -10.02 9.33
CA THR A 97 -13.76 -11.08 10.27
C THR A 97 -15.06 -11.65 10.81
N ASN A 98 -15.17 -12.97 10.93
CA ASN A 98 -16.35 -13.60 11.56
C ASN A 98 -16.50 -13.23 13.05
N TYR A 99 -15.47 -12.58 13.62
CA TYR A 99 -15.47 -12.04 14.97
C TYR A 99 -15.73 -10.54 14.94
N LEU A 100 -16.65 -10.07 15.78
CA LEU A 100 -16.84 -8.64 16.01
C LEU A 100 -15.70 -8.11 16.90
N PRO A 101 -15.27 -6.84 16.71
CA PRO A 101 -14.23 -6.23 17.56
C PRO A 101 -14.51 -6.38 19.06
N ARG A 102 -15.78 -6.23 19.46
CA ARG A 102 -16.21 -6.37 20.87
C ARG A 102 -16.02 -7.78 21.43
N ASP A 103 -16.23 -8.81 20.61
CA ASP A 103 -16.08 -10.19 21.06
C ASP A 103 -14.59 -10.50 21.31
N ILE A 104 -13.72 -9.98 20.45
CA ILE A 104 -12.26 -10.10 20.57
C ILE A 104 -11.75 -9.40 21.84
N GLU A 105 -12.31 -8.24 22.15
CA GLU A 105 -11.99 -7.45 23.34
C GLU A 105 -12.46 -8.16 24.63
N GLN A 106 -13.66 -8.77 24.61
CA GLN A 106 -14.20 -9.56 25.72
C GLN A 106 -13.37 -10.83 26.00
N ASP A 107 -12.86 -11.47 24.95
CA ASP A 107 -11.96 -12.63 25.05
C ASP A 107 -10.54 -12.26 25.52
N GLU A 108 -10.30 -10.98 25.84
CA GLU A 108 -9.01 -10.41 26.25
C GLU A 108 -7.88 -10.66 25.23
N ASN A 109 -8.23 -10.91 23.96
CA ASN A 109 -7.25 -11.12 22.90
C ASN A 109 -6.80 -9.79 22.30
N TRP A 110 -6.06 -9.01 23.10
CA TRP A 110 -5.59 -7.67 22.74
C TRP A 110 -4.75 -7.66 21.46
N SER A 111 -4.06 -8.75 21.15
CA SER A 111 -3.27 -8.88 19.92
C SER A 111 -4.15 -8.85 18.68
N LEU A 112 -5.33 -9.46 18.74
CA LEU A 112 -6.30 -9.49 17.66
C LEU A 112 -7.11 -8.17 17.64
N ALA A 113 -7.47 -7.63 18.81
CA ALA A 113 -8.11 -6.32 18.91
C ALA A 113 -7.26 -5.21 18.28
N LEU A 114 -5.94 -5.25 18.51
CA LEU A 114 -4.98 -4.34 17.89
C LEU A 114 -5.03 -4.42 16.35
N ILE A 115 -5.07 -5.61 15.76
CA ILE A 115 -5.14 -5.75 14.30
C ILE A 115 -6.46 -5.19 13.76
N GLU A 116 -7.55 -5.33 14.51
CA GLU A 116 -8.83 -4.77 14.14
C GLU A 116 -8.83 -3.24 14.19
N HIS A 117 -8.32 -2.65 15.26
CA HIS A 117 -8.16 -1.20 15.40
C HIS A 117 -7.18 -0.61 14.37
N MET A 118 -6.17 -1.37 13.95
CA MET A 118 -5.28 -0.96 12.86
C MET A 118 -6.04 -0.69 11.56
N LYS A 119 -7.18 -1.36 11.29
CA LYS A 119 -7.95 -1.13 10.07
C LYS A 119 -8.43 0.31 9.94
N GLN A 120 -8.67 0.99 11.06
CA GLN A 120 -9.17 2.38 11.13
C GLN A 120 -8.09 3.44 10.89
N LEU A 121 -6.80 3.07 10.92
CA LEU A 121 -5.72 4.00 10.61
C LEU A 121 -5.77 4.44 9.15
N GLY A 122 -5.42 5.71 8.91
CA GLY A 122 -5.19 6.22 7.55
C GLY A 122 -4.08 5.45 6.83
N ASP A 123 -4.12 5.44 5.49
CA ASP A 123 -3.21 4.59 4.69
C ASP A 123 -1.73 4.83 5.01
N ASP A 124 -1.30 6.09 5.10
CA ASP A 124 0.10 6.43 5.39
C ASP A 124 0.49 6.13 6.84
N GLN A 125 -0.43 6.35 7.80
CA GLN A 125 -0.24 5.97 9.21
C GLN A 125 0.00 4.47 9.32
N LYS A 126 -0.90 3.68 8.75
CA LYS A 126 -0.80 2.21 8.72
C LYS A 126 0.49 1.77 8.03
N ARG A 127 0.81 2.32 6.87
CA ARG A 127 2.01 1.97 6.08
C ARG A 127 3.29 2.25 6.86
N TYR A 128 3.47 3.45 7.40
CA TYR A 128 4.70 3.82 8.12
C TYR A 128 4.83 3.06 9.44
N PHE A 129 3.72 2.88 10.16
CA PHE A 129 3.67 2.06 11.35
C PHE A 129 4.13 0.62 11.07
N LEU A 130 3.61 -0.01 10.01
CA LEU A 130 4.02 -1.37 9.61
C LEU A 130 5.47 -1.44 9.13
N PHE A 131 5.99 -0.44 8.42
CA PHE A 131 7.41 -0.43 8.06
C PHE A 131 8.32 -0.36 9.29
N LYS A 132 7.97 0.46 10.29
CA LYS A 132 8.76 0.56 11.52
C LYS A 132 8.66 -0.71 12.35
N HIS A 133 7.45 -1.24 12.54
CA HIS A 133 7.20 -2.30 13.51
C HIS A 133 7.21 -3.72 12.91
N GLU A 134 6.75 -3.96 11.68
CA GLU A 134 6.85 -5.28 11.04
C GLU A 134 8.17 -5.47 10.32
N ILE A 135 8.51 -4.55 9.41
CA ILE A 135 9.72 -4.70 8.59
C ILE A 135 10.96 -4.43 9.45
N GLY A 136 10.87 -3.46 10.37
CA GLY A 136 11.94 -3.12 11.30
C GLY A 136 12.98 -2.19 10.70
N ILE A 137 12.57 -1.26 9.84
CA ILE A 137 13.46 -0.25 9.26
C ILE A 137 13.32 1.10 9.96
N SER A 138 14.43 1.84 10.02
CA SER A 138 14.46 3.17 10.65
C SER A 138 13.56 4.16 9.91
N GLU A 139 13.05 5.18 10.59
CA GLU A 139 12.31 6.29 9.98
C GLU A 139 13.07 6.98 8.84
N ALA A 140 14.41 7.09 8.94
CA ALA A 140 15.23 7.63 7.87
C ALA A 140 15.27 6.74 6.62
N ALA A 141 15.08 5.43 6.78
CA ALA A 141 14.93 4.50 5.66
C ALA A 141 13.53 4.60 5.07
N ILE A 142 12.48 4.67 5.90
CA ILE A 142 11.09 4.89 5.47
C ILE A 142 10.98 6.19 4.66
N ALA A 143 11.54 7.27 5.18
CA ALA A 143 11.58 8.57 4.52
C ALA A 143 12.22 8.52 3.13
N ARG A 144 13.32 7.75 2.99
CA ARG A 144 13.97 7.51 1.68
C ARG A 144 13.12 6.65 0.76
N THR A 145 12.48 5.61 1.28
CA THR A 145 11.58 4.74 0.52
C THR A 145 10.46 5.55 -0.12
N PHE A 146 9.83 6.47 0.62
CA PHE A 146 8.66 7.22 0.13
C PHE A 146 8.96 8.65 -0.31
N SER A 147 10.23 9.05 -0.38
CA SER A 147 10.65 10.41 -0.76
C SER A 147 9.96 11.51 0.06
N VAL A 148 9.79 11.28 1.37
CA VAL A 148 9.17 12.23 2.32
C VAL A 148 10.17 12.68 3.39
N LYS A 149 9.87 13.77 4.10
CA LYS A 149 10.70 14.24 5.20
C LYS A 149 10.63 13.28 6.39
N ARG A 150 11.78 12.97 7.00
CA ARG A 150 11.85 12.12 8.22
C ARG A 150 10.93 12.60 9.34
N LYS A 151 10.84 13.92 9.55
CA LYS A 151 9.92 14.50 10.56
C LYS A 151 8.46 14.13 10.29
N ALA A 152 8.03 14.12 9.02
CA ALA A 152 6.67 13.74 8.66
C ALA A 152 6.41 12.25 8.94
N VAL A 153 7.40 11.38 8.68
CA VAL A 153 7.31 9.95 9.04
C VAL A 153 7.17 9.78 10.55
N HIS A 154 8.01 10.46 11.33
CA HIS A 154 7.96 10.40 12.79
C HIS A 154 6.59 10.84 13.33
N SER A 155 6.12 12.04 12.98
CA SER A 155 4.82 12.54 13.43
C SER A 155 3.65 11.64 13.01
N CYS A 156 3.74 11.02 11.83
CA CYS A 156 2.71 10.11 11.34
C CYS A 156 2.69 8.78 12.12
N ILE A 157 3.85 8.24 12.47
CA ILE A 157 3.96 7.04 13.31
C ILE A 157 3.47 7.33 14.73
N ASP A 158 3.90 8.44 15.33
CA ASP A 158 3.50 8.82 16.68
C ASP A 158 1.97 8.99 16.76
N ALA A 159 1.37 9.65 15.76
CA ALA A 159 -0.08 9.77 15.67
C ALA A 159 -0.77 8.40 15.56
N ALA A 160 -0.22 7.48 14.76
CA ALA A 160 -0.76 6.12 14.65
C ALA A 160 -0.68 5.35 15.99
N GLU A 161 0.44 5.47 16.70
CA GLU A 161 0.65 4.84 18.01
C GLU A 161 -0.34 5.38 19.05
N GLU A 162 -0.52 6.71 19.12
CA GLU A 162 -1.48 7.33 20.04
C GLU A 162 -2.93 6.97 19.70
N THR A 163 -3.30 6.92 18.42
CA THR A 163 -4.63 6.44 18.00
C THR A 163 -4.87 5.00 18.44
N LEU A 164 -3.95 4.08 18.14
CA LEU A 164 -4.11 2.67 18.51
C LEU A 164 -4.16 2.46 20.02
N LYS A 165 -3.29 3.16 20.76
CA LYS A 165 -3.25 3.11 22.21
C LYS A 165 -4.55 3.62 22.83
N SER A 166 -5.07 4.73 22.34
CA SER A 166 -6.33 5.31 22.82
C SER A 166 -7.50 4.35 22.56
N SER A 167 -7.63 3.83 21.34
CA SER A 167 -8.70 2.89 20.99
C SER A 167 -8.65 1.60 21.81
N LEU A 168 -7.46 1.05 22.07
CA LEU A 168 -7.32 -0.14 22.92
C LEU A 168 -7.67 0.16 24.38
N HIS A 169 -7.31 1.32 24.92
CA HIS A 169 -7.69 1.69 26.29
C HIS A 169 -9.20 1.97 26.42
N GLU A 170 -9.81 2.61 25.43
CA GLU A 170 -11.26 2.80 25.34
C GLU A 170 -12.00 1.45 25.29
N ALA A 171 -11.41 0.45 24.63
CA ALA A 171 -11.87 -0.93 24.61
C ALA A 171 -11.63 -1.71 25.92
N GLY A 172 -10.99 -1.10 26.93
CA GLY A 172 -10.74 -1.72 28.24
C GLY A 172 -9.39 -2.41 28.40
N MET A 173 -8.43 -2.20 27.49
CA MET A 173 -7.09 -2.77 27.62
C MET A 173 -6.43 -2.29 28.92
N PRO A 174 -5.96 -3.21 29.79
CA PRO A 174 -5.30 -2.85 31.05
C PRO A 174 -4.11 -1.90 30.83
N HIS A 175 -4.04 -0.82 31.61
CA HIS A 175 -2.94 0.18 31.51
C HIS A 175 -1.53 -0.39 31.70
N LYS A 176 -1.40 -1.55 32.34
CA LYS A 176 -0.12 -2.28 32.49
C LYS A 176 0.38 -2.93 31.19
N LEU A 177 -0.48 -3.12 30.20
CA LEU A 177 -0.11 -3.65 28.89
C LEU A 177 0.29 -2.51 27.97
N SER A 178 1.49 -2.59 27.40
CA SER A 178 1.95 -1.62 26.41
C SER A 178 1.56 -2.06 25.00
N LEU A 179 1.30 -1.08 24.13
CA LEU A 179 1.08 -1.29 22.70
C LEU A 179 2.19 -2.14 22.07
N GLU A 180 3.45 -1.89 22.44
CA GLU A 180 4.59 -2.65 21.93
C GLU A 180 4.52 -4.14 22.28
N LYS A 181 4.13 -4.46 23.52
CA LYS A 181 4.00 -5.85 23.98
C LYS A 181 2.91 -6.57 23.20
N VAL A 182 1.72 -5.98 23.13
CA VAL A 182 0.57 -6.53 22.39
C VAL A 182 0.91 -6.71 20.91
N TYR A 183 1.59 -5.73 20.31
CA TYR A 183 2.05 -5.83 18.94
C TYR A 183 3.06 -6.96 18.76
N ARG A 184 4.01 -7.14 19.67
CA ARG A 184 4.99 -8.23 19.61
C ARG A 184 4.33 -9.60 19.66
N GLU A 185 3.31 -9.76 20.49
CA GLU A 185 2.52 -11.00 20.60
C GLU A 185 1.79 -11.33 19.30
N SER A 186 1.29 -10.32 18.58
CA SER A 186 0.64 -10.50 17.27
C SER A 186 1.58 -11.01 16.14
N ARG A 187 2.90 -11.07 16.36
CA ARG A 187 3.89 -11.44 15.32
C ARG A 187 4.05 -12.94 15.10
N VAL A 188 3.30 -13.77 15.83
CA VAL A 188 3.34 -15.24 15.69
C VAL A 188 2.88 -15.73 14.32
N VAL A 189 2.04 -14.95 13.62
CA VAL A 189 1.46 -15.32 12.33
C VAL A 189 2.53 -15.46 11.24
N LYS A 190 2.46 -16.56 10.49
CA LYS A 190 3.32 -16.93 9.35
C LYS A 190 2.48 -17.13 8.09
N PRO A 191 3.06 -16.97 6.90
CA PRO A 191 2.37 -17.33 5.67
C PRO A 191 1.98 -18.82 5.67
N PRO A 192 0.85 -19.19 5.03
CA PRO A 192 0.48 -20.58 4.83
C PRO A 192 1.56 -21.36 4.08
N HIS A 193 1.72 -22.64 4.39
CA HIS A 193 2.72 -23.50 3.74
C HIS A 193 2.54 -23.57 2.21
N SER A 194 1.30 -23.52 1.73
CA SER A 194 1.00 -23.47 0.30
C SER A 194 1.59 -22.23 -0.38
N TRP A 195 1.56 -21.06 0.29
CA TRP A 195 2.15 -19.84 -0.24
C TRP A 195 3.68 -19.93 -0.21
N ASP A 196 4.27 -20.50 0.84
CA ASP A 196 5.73 -20.70 0.90
C ASP A 196 6.23 -21.55 -0.27
N LYS A 197 5.58 -22.69 -0.49
CA LYS A 197 5.90 -23.60 -1.58
C LYS A 197 5.80 -22.92 -2.94
N GLU A 198 4.68 -22.22 -3.19
CA GLU A 198 4.43 -21.51 -4.44
C GLU A 198 5.50 -20.44 -4.73
N ILE A 199 5.93 -19.69 -3.72
CA ILE A 199 6.98 -18.66 -3.88
C ILE A 199 8.34 -19.28 -4.23
N LEU A 200 8.76 -20.31 -3.49
CA LEU A 200 10.09 -20.91 -3.67
C LEU A 200 10.19 -21.68 -5.00
N GLU A 201 9.09 -22.29 -5.45
CA GLU A 201 9.01 -23.00 -6.74
C GLU A 201 8.93 -22.03 -7.93
N SER A 202 8.40 -20.81 -7.73
CA SER A 202 8.24 -19.80 -8.79
C SER A 202 9.53 -19.10 -9.20
N PHE A 203 10.62 -19.23 -8.44
CA PHE A 203 11.86 -18.48 -8.66
C PHE A 203 12.39 -18.62 -10.10
N ASP A 204 12.57 -19.85 -10.56
CA ASP A 204 13.18 -20.14 -11.87
C ASP A 204 12.28 -19.63 -13.02
N MET A 205 10.96 -19.66 -12.82
CA MET A 205 10.00 -19.11 -13.76
C MET A 205 10.11 -17.58 -13.85
N TRP A 206 10.22 -16.87 -12.72
CA TRP A 206 10.32 -15.42 -12.71
C TRP A 206 11.60 -14.92 -13.39
N ILE A 207 12.72 -15.62 -13.23
CA ILE A 207 13.97 -15.32 -13.95
C ILE A 207 13.78 -15.51 -15.45
N ARG A 208 13.19 -16.61 -15.91
CA ARG A 208 12.96 -16.82 -17.36
C ARG A 208 12.06 -15.75 -17.98
N GLN A 209 11.13 -15.20 -17.20
CA GLN A 209 10.26 -14.11 -17.65
C GLN A 209 11.02 -12.79 -17.90
N THR A 210 12.18 -12.58 -17.25
CA THR A 210 13.02 -11.41 -17.52
C THR A 210 13.87 -11.57 -18.77
N ASP A 211 14.17 -12.80 -19.19
CA ASP A 211 14.93 -13.09 -20.40
C ASP A 211 14.07 -13.10 -21.69
N GLY A 212 12.74 -13.01 -21.55
CA GLY A 212 11.81 -12.97 -22.67
C GLY A 212 11.88 -11.66 -23.47
N PRO A 213 11.50 -11.65 -24.76
CA PRO A 213 11.59 -10.50 -25.65
C PRO A 213 10.82 -9.25 -25.18
N ALA A 214 9.90 -9.39 -24.22
CA ALA A 214 9.14 -8.28 -23.65
C ALA A 214 9.93 -7.38 -22.68
N SER A 215 11.03 -7.84 -22.07
CA SER A 215 11.83 -7.02 -21.13
C SER A 215 12.92 -6.18 -21.80
N ARG A 216 13.28 -6.46 -23.06
CA ARG A 216 14.35 -5.71 -23.77
C ARG A 216 13.83 -4.55 -24.63
N ALA A 217 12.53 -4.34 -24.71
CA ALA A 217 11.91 -3.41 -25.65
C ALA A 217 11.15 -2.27 -24.97
N VAL A 218 11.81 -1.46 -24.14
CA VAL A 218 11.56 -0.01 -24.10
C VAL A 218 12.86 0.71 -23.71
N LYS A 219 13.73 0.98 -24.69
CA LYS A 219 14.55 2.18 -24.59
C LYS A 219 13.61 3.36 -24.85
N PRO A 220 13.63 4.43 -24.03
CA PRO A 220 12.98 5.67 -24.43
C PRO A 220 13.73 6.15 -25.68
N GLU A 221 13.11 6.03 -26.85
CA GLU A 221 13.57 6.79 -28.01
C GLU A 221 13.47 8.27 -27.64
N GLU A 222 14.58 9.00 -27.81
CA GLU A 222 14.56 10.45 -27.79
C GLU A 222 13.48 10.91 -28.77
N PRO A 223 12.60 11.85 -28.38
CA PRO A 223 11.57 12.31 -29.29
C PRO A 223 12.25 13.10 -30.41
N GLN A 224 12.38 12.45 -31.57
CA GLN A 224 12.59 13.16 -32.82
C GLN A 224 11.43 14.13 -33.01
N SER A 225 11.80 15.40 -33.16
CA SER A 225 10.93 16.50 -33.55
C SER A 225 10.09 16.10 -34.77
N GLY A 226 8.79 15.95 -34.58
CA GLY A 226 7.83 15.69 -35.63
C GLY A 226 6.44 16.10 -35.16
N GLU A 227 5.87 17.07 -35.87
CA GLU A 227 4.59 17.71 -35.59
C GLU A 227 3.43 16.73 -35.37
N GLY A 228 2.46 17.13 -34.56
CA GLY A 228 1.08 16.69 -34.81
C GLY A 228 0.35 15.91 -33.72
N LEU A 229 0.38 16.34 -32.45
CA LEU A 229 -0.68 15.98 -31.48
C LEU A 229 -1.16 17.14 -30.60
N ALA A 230 -0.38 18.21 -30.46
CA ALA A 230 -0.76 19.40 -29.68
C ALA A 230 -1.93 20.21 -30.28
N GLY A 231 -2.15 20.12 -31.60
CA GLY A 231 -3.27 20.79 -32.28
C GLY A 231 -4.64 20.14 -32.05
N LYS A 232 -4.69 18.83 -31.79
CA LYS A 232 -5.96 18.10 -31.59
C LYS A 232 -6.56 18.32 -30.20
N TRP A 233 -5.74 18.58 -29.18
CA TRP A 233 -6.22 18.87 -27.83
C TRP A 233 -6.77 20.31 -27.68
N HIS A 234 -6.27 21.27 -28.47
CA HIS A 234 -6.82 22.63 -28.48
C HIS A 234 -8.20 22.69 -29.16
N GLN A 235 -8.40 21.95 -30.26
CA GLN A 235 -9.72 21.86 -30.92
C GLN A 235 -10.79 21.17 -30.06
N LEU A 236 -10.41 20.15 -29.28
CA LEU A 236 -11.33 19.45 -28.38
C LEU A 236 -11.73 20.30 -27.17
N ARG A 237 -10.81 21.12 -26.63
CA ARG A 237 -11.09 22.03 -25.52
C ARG A 237 -12.01 23.18 -25.92
N ASP A 238 -11.89 23.70 -27.15
CA ASP A 238 -12.74 24.78 -27.66
C ASP A 238 -14.15 24.30 -28.05
N GLN A 239 -14.31 23.05 -28.50
CA GLN A 239 -15.65 22.47 -28.72
C GLN A 239 -16.45 22.26 -27.44
N VAL A 240 -15.78 21.95 -26.32
CA VAL A 240 -16.47 21.76 -25.02
C VAL A 240 -16.86 23.09 -24.38
N LYS A 241 -16.05 24.15 -24.55
CA LYS A 241 -16.40 25.49 -24.07
C LYS A 241 -17.59 26.11 -24.84
N ASN A 242 -17.71 25.86 -26.13
CA ASN A 242 -18.82 26.39 -26.94
C ASN A 242 -20.16 25.66 -26.71
N LYS A 243 -20.17 24.44 -26.15
CA LYS A 243 -21.41 23.74 -25.75
C LYS A 243 -21.92 24.11 -24.36
N LEU A 244 -21.08 24.69 -23.50
CA LEU A 244 -21.47 25.16 -22.16
C LEU A 244 -21.95 26.62 -22.14
N SER A 245 -21.64 27.41 -23.18
CA SER A 245 -22.14 28.80 -23.33
C SER A 245 -23.56 28.89 -23.93
N SER A 246 -24.11 27.80 -24.47
CA SER A 246 -25.47 27.78 -25.04
C SER A 246 -26.59 27.40 -24.04
N LEU A 247 -26.27 27.18 -22.76
CA LEU A 247 -27.25 26.81 -21.73
C LEU A 247 -27.58 27.93 -20.72
N ASN A 248 -27.17 29.16 -20.98
CA ASN A 248 -27.56 30.32 -20.18
C ASN A 248 -28.24 31.40 -21.04
N ARG A 249 -29.48 31.12 -21.47
CA ARG A 249 -30.38 32.11 -22.07
C ARG A 249 -31.62 32.29 -21.20
N LYS A 250 -31.58 33.36 -20.41
CA LYS A 250 -32.67 34.27 -20.00
C LYS A 250 -34.11 33.74 -20.11
N SER A 251 -34.75 33.56 -18.95
CA SER A 251 -36.20 33.61 -18.81
C SER A 251 -36.75 35.00 -19.21
N PRO A 252 -37.92 35.09 -19.87
CA PRO A 252 -38.47 36.35 -20.33
C PRO A 252 -39.28 37.11 -19.26
N ALA A 253 -39.40 38.41 -19.50
CA ALA A 253 -39.98 39.44 -18.64
C ALA A 253 -41.48 39.24 -18.35
N LYS A 254 -41.89 39.52 -17.10
CA LYS A 254 -43.28 39.75 -16.70
C LYS A 254 -43.75 41.11 -17.23
N GLN A 255 -44.74 41.10 -18.12
CA GLN A 255 -45.58 42.26 -18.41
C GLN A 255 -46.73 42.36 -17.41
N SER A 256 -46.96 43.57 -16.93
CA SER A 256 -48.11 44.02 -16.14
C SER A 256 -49.37 44.09 -16.99
N ARG A 257 -50.52 43.70 -16.43
CA ARG A 257 -51.81 44.32 -16.75
C ARG A 257 -52.79 44.20 -15.58
N ASP A 258 -53.37 45.35 -15.26
CA ASP A 258 -54.39 45.61 -14.25
C ASP A 258 -55.67 44.79 -14.39
N ARG A 259 -56.32 44.47 -13.25
CA ARG A 259 -57.69 44.95 -12.94
C ARG A 259 -58.19 44.54 -11.55
N LYS A 260 -58.56 45.57 -10.77
CA LYS A 260 -59.75 45.76 -9.89
C LYS A 260 -60.02 44.83 -8.69
N LEU A 261 -59.78 45.42 -7.51
CA LEU A 261 -60.71 45.66 -6.38
C LEU A 261 -61.99 44.80 -6.23
N SER A 262 -62.07 44.08 -5.09
CA SER A 262 -63.18 44.06 -4.10
C SER A 262 -62.71 43.20 -2.90
N SER A 263 -62.40 43.77 -1.72
CA SER A 263 -63.29 44.17 -0.61
C SER A 263 -63.96 43.04 0.17
N SER A 264 -63.74 43.08 1.50
CA SER A 264 -64.58 42.60 2.63
C SER A 264 -64.43 41.13 3.05
N HIS A 265 -63.89 40.84 4.25
CA HIS A 265 -64.62 40.70 5.55
C HIS A 265 -65.71 39.62 5.43
N ASN A 266 -65.64 38.45 6.08
CA ASN A 266 -65.38 38.11 7.49
C ASN A 266 -65.05 36.62 7.60
#